data_AF-A0A221V1Q1-F1
#
_entry.id   AF-A0A221V1Q1-F1
#
_cell.length_a   1.000
_cell.length_b   1.000
_cell.length_c   1.000
_cell.angle_alpha   90.00
_cell.angle_beta   90.00
_cell.angle_gamma   90.00
#
_symmetry.space_group_name_H-M   'P 1'
#
loop_
_entity.id
_entity.type
_entity.pdbx_description
1 polymer ?
#
loop_
_entity_poly.entity_id
_entity_poly.type
_entity_poly.pdbx_seq_one_letter_code
_entity_poly.pdbx_strand_id
1 'polypeptide(L)'
;MLHLDDKGSFQYTKQYKAIAFMVSFSYRANDYSNLFFRAKPIEPGDNGNFPMDFIYGKIDADFELQIGIREFQIVMTKDLHERMGLLYDEIRNEYVELNNKHL
;
A
#
# COMPACT_ATOMS: atom_id res chain seq x y z
N MET A 1 -2.21 2.47 14.35
CA MET A 1 -3.48 2.32 15.09
C MET A 1 -4.53 1.87 14.10
N LEU A 2 -5.24 0.77 14.37
CA LEU A 2 -6.31 0.27 13.50
C LEU A 2 -7.57 1.12 13.72
N HIS A 3 -8.17 1.59 12.63
CA HIS A 3 -9.45 2.30 12.66
C HIS A 3 -10.49 1.47 11.93
N LEU A 4 -11.61 1.18 12.60
CA LEU A 4 -12.79 0.61 11.95
C LEU A 4 -13.61 1.77 11.36
N ASP A 5 -13.87 1.74 10.07
CA ASP A 5 -14.79 2.70 9.44
C ASP A 5 -16.25 2.23 9.53
N ASP A 6 -17.20 3.15 9.30
CA ASP A 6 -18.65 2.89 9.34
C ASP A 6 -19.12 1.80 8.36
N LYS A 7 -18.23 1.32 7.48
CA LYS A 7 -18.48 0.28 6.48
C LYS A 7 -17.94 -1.10 6.88
N GLY A 8 -17.42 -1.26 8.10
CA GLY A 8 -16.91 -2.54 8.60
C GLY A 8 -15.55 -2.92 8.01
N SER A 9 -14.75 -1.93 7.61
CA SER A 9 -13.36 -2.15 7.18
C SER A 9 -12.37 -1.65 8.22
N PHE A 10 -11.30 -2.40 8.42
CA PHE A 10 -10.16 -1.97 9.21
C PHE A 10 -9.18 -1.22 8.31
N GLN A 11 -8.61 -0.14 8.85
CA GLN A 11 -7.64 0.69 8.15
C GLN A 11 -6.46 1.02 9.06
N TYR A 12 -5.26 1.03 8.50
CA TYR A 12 -4.07 1.46 9.19
C TYR A 12 -3.02 1.98 8.20
N THR A 13 -2.05 2.73 8.70
CA THR A 13 -0.95 3.27 7.88
C THR A 13 0.38 2.80 8.44
N LYS A 14 1.29 2.39 7.56
CA LYS A 14 2.64 1.95 7.85
C LYS A 14 3.63 2.75 7.01
N GLN A 15 4.77 3.09 7.60
CA GLN A 15 5.87 3.76 6.90
C GLN A 15 7.00 2.75 6.69
N TYR A 16 7.31 2.49 5.43
CA TYR A 16 8.43 1.65 5.02
C TYR A 16 9.64 2.54 4.75
N LYS A 17 10.35 2.89 5.84
CA LYS A 17 11.48 3.83 5.78
C LYS A 17 12.60 3.39 4.83
N ALA A 18 12.84 2.08 4.73
CA ALA A 18 13.89 1.52 3.87
C ALA A 18 13.66 1.79 2.38
N ILE A 19 12.40 1.90 1.96
CA ILE A 19 12.02 2.16 0.57
C ILE A 19 11.36 3.54 0.40
N ALA A 20 11.39 4.36 1.45
CA ALA A 20 10.79 5.68 1.47
C ALA A 20 9.34 5.70 0.93
N PHE A 21 8.48 4.81 1.44
CA PHE A 21 7.05 4.80 1.14
C PHE A 21 6.21 4.89 2.41
N MET A 22 5.10 5.62 2.33
CA MET A 22 4.01 5.53 3.28
C MET A 22 2.85 4.81 2.62
N VAL A 23 2.28 3.82 3.31
CA VAL A 23 1.22 2.97 2.77
C VAL A 23 0.06 2.93 3.75
N SER A 24 -1.13 3.26 3.27
CA SER A 24 -2.40 3.04 3.98
C SER A 24 -3.03 1.76 3.46
N PHE A 25 -3.27 0.82 4.36
CA PHE A 25 -3.93 -0.44 4.09
C PHE A 25 -5.38 -0.39 4.54
N SER A 26 -6.23 -1.15 3.84
CA SER A 26 -7.58 -1.45 4.31
C SER A 26 -8.03 -2.85 3.91
N TYR A 27 -8.83 -3.48 4.77
CA TYR A 27 -9.43 -4.79 4.52
C TYR A 27 -10.76 -4.90 5.27
N ARG A 28 -11.61 -5.85 4.88
CA ARG A 28 -12.92 -6.03 5.52
C ARG A 28 -12.78 -6.87 6.79
N ALA A 29 -13.47 -6.48 7.85
CA ALA A 29 -13.37 -7.14 9.16
C ALA A 29 -13.71 -8.64 9.15
N ASN A 30 -14.55 -9.08 8.21
CA ASN A 30 -14.98 -10.47 8.08
C ASN A 30 -14.43 -11.15 6.80
N ASP A 31 -13.55 -10.47 6.08
CA ASP A 31 -13.05 -10.94 4.78
C ASP A 31 -11.62 -10.42 4.57
N TYR A 32 -10.67 -11.31 4.86
CA TYR A 32 -9.23 -11.08 4.73
C TYR A 32 -8.69 -11.51 3.36
N SER A 33 -9.57 -11.98 2.45
CA SER A 33 -9.15 -12.44 1.13
C SER A 33 -8.55 -11.33 0.28
N ASN A 34 -8.92 -10.07 0.54
CA ASN A 34 -8.43 -8.90 -0.17
C ASN A 34 -7.80 -7.89 0.80
N LEU A 35 -6.57 -7.48 0.51
CA LEU A 35 -5.92 -6.34 1.14
C LEU A 35 -5.80 -5.21 0.13
N PHE A 36 -6.50 -4.11 0.40
CA PHE A 36 -6.43 -2.89 -0.39
C PHE A 36 -5.33 -1.99 0.15
N PHE A 37 -4.72 -1.20 -0.73
CA PHE A 37 -3.69 -0.25 -0.32
C PHE A 37 -3.70 1.03 -1.15
N ARG A 38 -3.15 2.08 -0.54
CA ARG A 38 -2.78 3.36 -1.16
C ARG A 38 -1.40 3.72 -0.67
N ALA A 39 -0.50 4.09 -1.56
CA ALA A 39 0.90 4.34 -1.26
C ALA A 39 1.36 5.65 -1.89
N LYS A 40 2.23 6.36 -1.17
CA LYS A 40 2.96 7.52 -1.68
C LYS A 40 4.44 7.47 -1.30
N PRO A 41 5.33 7.97 -2.16
CA PRO A 41 6.73 8.20 -1.81
C PRO A 41 6.88 9.18 -0.63
N ILE A 42 7.96 9.02 0.12
CA ILE A 42 8.41 9.92 1.18
C ILE A 42 9.73 10.54 0.71
N GLU A 43 9.65 11.60 -0.08
CA GLU A 43 10.86 12.28 -0.59
C GLU A 43 11.42 13.26 0.47
N PRO A 44 12.75 13.32 0.67
CA PRO A 44 13.36 14.29 1.59
C PRO A 44 13.08 15.73 1.15
N GLY A 45 12.39 16.51 2.00
CA GLY A 45 12.04 17.90 1.70
C GLY A 45 10.80 18.08 0.84
N ASP A 46 10.07 17.01 0.54
CA ASP A 46 8.80 17.10 -0.17
C ASP A 46 7.68 17.49 0.80
N ASN A 47 7.05 18.63 0.53
CA ASN A 47 5.90 19.15 1.27
C ASN A 47 4.60 18.38 0.96
N GLY A 48 4.70 17.13 0.48
CA GLY A 48 3.57 16.27 0.17
C GLY A 48 3.04 16.40 -1.25
N ASN A 49 3.90 16.57 -2.26
CA ASN A 49 3.47 16.65 -3.66
C ASN A 49 2.75 15.39 -4.14
N PHE A 50 3.09 14.21 -3.60
CA PHE A 50 2.37 12.99 -3.95
C PHE A 50 1.10 12.81 -3.11
N PRO A 51 -0.07 12.63 -3.73
CA PRO A 51 -1.28 12.30 -3.00
C PRO A 51 -1.17 10.89 -2.42
N MET A 52 -1.92 10.59 -1.35
CA MET A 52 -1.81 9.29 -0.65
C MET A 52 -2.10 8.09 -1.55
N ASP A 53 -2.92 8.30 -2.59
CA ASP A 53 -3.29 7.35 -3.62
C ASP A 53 -2.44 7.51 -4.90
N PHE A 54 -1.20 8.01 -4.81
CA PHE A 54 -0.28 8.08 -5.94
C PHE A 54 -0.14 6.70 -6.62
N ILE A 55 0.07 5.66 -5.82
CA ILE A 55 -0.12 4.26 -6.20
C ILE A 55 -1.28 3.72 -5.35
N TYR A 56 -2.17 2.96 -5.94
CA TYR A 56 -3.24 2.29 -5.20
C TYR A 56 -3.50 0.92 -5.80
N GLY A 57 -4.13 0.03 -5.05
CA GLY A 57 -4.33 -1.31 -5.55
C GLY A 57 -4.93 -2.26 -4.54
N LYS A 58 -4.86 -3.54 -4.89
CA LYS A 58 -5.20 -4.64 -4.01
C LYS A 58 -4.33 -5.86 -4.31
N ILE A 59 -4.18 -6.71 -3.30
CA ILE A 59 -3.74 -8.10 -3.46
C ILE A 59 -4.85 -9.01 -2.96
N ASP A 60 -5.08 -10.11 -3.67
CA ASP A 60 -6.11 -11.10 -3.34
C ASP A 60 -5.52 -12.46 -2.93
N ALA A 61 -6.41 -13.42 -2.69
CA ALA A 61 -6.08 -14.76 -2.21
C ALA A 61 -5.22 -15.59 -3.17
N ASP A 62 -5.22 -15.23 -4.45
CA ASP A 62 -4.37 -15.86 -5.47
C ASP A 62 -2.99 -15.18 -5.56
N PHE A 63 -2.71 -14.23 -4.66
CA PHE A 63 -1.53 -13.37 -4.65
C PHE A 63 -1.41 -12.49 -5.91
N GLU A 64 -2.53 -12.21 -6.58
CA GLU A 64 -2.54 -11.30 -7.72
C GLU A 64 -2.52 -9.84 -7.23
N LEU A 65 -1.40 -9.16 -7.47
CA LEU A 65 -1.30 -7.73 -7.18
C LEU A 65 -1.81 -6.90 -8.36
N GLN A 66 -2.88 -6.13 -8.12
CA GLN A 66 -3.43 -5.17 -9.07
C GLN A 66 -3.06 -3.77 -8.63
N ILE A 67 -2.43 -2.98 -9.51
CA ILE A 67 -2.02 -1.62 -9.21
C ILE A 67 -2.61 -0.61 -10.20
N GLY A 68 -2.99 0.55 -9.69
CA GLY A 68 -3.25 1.76 -10.42
C GLY A 68 -2.25 2.83 -9.99
N ILE A 69 -1.88 3.69 -10.94
CA ILE A 69 -1.11 4.90 -10.69
C ILE A 69 -2.04 6.06 -11.01
N ARG A 70 -2.27 6.95 -10.04
CA ARG A 70 -3.29 8.00 -10.15
C ARG A 70 -3.04 8.97 -11.31
N GLU A 71 -1.79 9.25 -11.60
CA GLU A 71 -1.40 10.09 -12.73
C GLU A 71 -1.03 9.22 -13.93
N PHE A 72 -1.60 9.57 -15.09
CA PHE A 72 -1.28 8.88 -16.35
C PHE A 72 0.19 9.08 -16.78
N GLN A 73 0.83 10.15 -16.32
CA GLN A 73 2.22 10.47 -16.63
C GLN A 73 2.93 10.96 -15.37
N ILE A 74 3.99 10.26 -14.98
CA ILE A 74 4.85 10.60 -13.84
C ILE A 74 6.30 10.75 -14.31
N VAL A 75 7.11 11.51 -13.57
CA VAL A 75 8.56 11.52 -13.78
C VAL A 75 9.15 10.28 -13.11
N MET A 76 9.44 9.25 -13.92
CA MET A 76 10.03 8.01 -13.43
C MET A 76 11.55 8.12 -13.37
N THR A 77 12.09 8.26 -12.16
CA THR A 77 13.52 8.11 -11.91
C THR A 77 13.86 6.63 -11.73
N LYS A 78 15.14 6.26 -11.94
CA LYS A 78 15.61 4.89 -11.69
C LYS A 78 15.37 4.47 -10.25
N ASP A 79 15.66 5.36 -9.30
CA ASP A 79 15.44 5.14 -7.87
C ASP A 79 13.96 4.90 -7.54
N LEU A 80 13.04 5.72 -8.08
CA LEU A 80 11.60 5.51 -7.86
C LEU A 80 11.14 4.17 -8.43
N HIS A 81 11.58 3.82 -9.63
CA HIS A 81 11.25 2.54 -10.27
C HIS A 81 11.73 1.34 -9.44
N GLU A 82 12.96 1.37 -8.93
CA GLU A 82 13.50 0.31 -8.07
C GLU A 82 12.74 0.19 -6.75
N ARG A 83 12.42 1.32 -6.11
CA ARG A 83 11.63 1.33 -4.86
C ARG A 83 10.18 0.88 -5.07
N MET A 84 9.59 1.13 -6.24
CA MET A 84 8.29 0.57 -6.62
C MET A 84 8.34 -0.97 -6.73
N GLY A 85 9.46 -1.52 -7.22
CA GLY A 85 9.71 -2.96 -7.21
C GLY A 85 9.77 -3.52 -5.78
N LEU A 86 10.46 -2.84 -4.86
CA LEU A 86 10.52 -3.25 -3.46
C LEU A 86 9.17 -3.08 -2.75
N LEU A 87 8.38 -2.07 -3.14
CA LEU A 87 7.02 -1.89 -2.62
C LEU A 87 6.13 -3.10 -2.91
N TYR A 88 6.27 -3.74 -4.08
CA TYR A 88 5.55 -4.98 -4.39
C TYR A 88 5.78 -6.05 -3.32
N ASP A 89 7.04 -6.28 -2.94
CA ASP A 89 7.42 -7.29 -1.95
C ASP A 89 6.84 -6.95 -0.57
N GLU A 90 6.88 -5.67 -0.18
CA GLU A 90 6.34 -5.21 1.10
C GLU A 90 4.81 -5.36 1.20
N ILE A 91 4.07 -5.08 0.11
CA ILE A 91 2.61 -5.31 0.08
C ILE A 91 2.30 -6.80 0.22
N ARG A 92 3.04 -7.65 -0.48
CA ARG A 92 2.87 -9.10 -0.41
C ARG A 92 3.17 -9.63 0.99
N ASN A 93 4.25 -9.17 1.62
CA ASN A 93 4.60 -9.55 2.99
C ASN A 93 3.53 -9.11 3.98
N GLU A 94 3.00 -7.89 3.84
CA GLU A 94 1.92 -7.39 4.68
C GLU A 94 0.65 -8.25 4.56
N TYR A 95 0.31 -8.71 3.35
CA TYR A 95 -0.81 -9.61 3.12
C TYR A 95 -0.64 -10.97 3.82
N VAL A 96 0.57 -11.54 3.76
CA VAL A 96 0.88 -12.79 4.48
C VAL A 96 0.79 -12.58 5.99
N GLU A 97 1.35 -11.48 6.51
CA GLU A 97 1.26 -11.15 7.93
C GLU A 97 -0.19 -10.96 8.40
N LEU A 98 -1.03 -10.32 7.59
CA LEU A 98 -2.45 -10.14 7.89
C LEU A 98 -3.14 -11.50 8.01
N ASN A 99 -3.00 -12.38 7.02
CA ASN A 99 -3.64 -13.69 7.04
C ASN A 99 -3.14 -14.57 8.19
N ASN A 100 -1.84 -14.55 8.50
CA ASN A 100 -1.27 -15.31 9.61
C ASN A 100 -1.75 -14.85 11.00
N LYS A 101 -2.19 -13.59 11.15
CA LYS A 101 -2.76 -13.09 12.41
C LYS A 101 -4.21 -13.52 12.64
N HIS A 102 -4.88 -13.98 11.58
CA HIS A 102 -6.31 -14.34 11.57
C HIS A 102 -6.56 -15.82 11.27
N LEU A 103 -5.50 -16.62 11.14
CA LEU A 103 -5.49 -18.10 11.19
C LEU A 103 -5.28 -18.58 12.63
#